data_AF-A0A327HL77-F1
#
_entry.id   AF-A0A327HL77-F1
#
_cell.length_a   1.000
_cell.length_b   1.000
_cell.length_c   1.000
_cell.angle_alpha   90.00
_cell.angle_beta   90.00
_cell.angle_gamma   90.00
#
_symmetry.space_group_name_H-M   'P 1'
#
loop_
_entity.id
_entity.type
_entity.pdbx_description
1 polymer ?
#
loop_
_entity_poly.entity_id
_entity_poly.type
_entity_poly.pdbx_seq_one_letter_code
_entity_poly.pdbx_strand_id
1 'polypeptide(L)'
;MIYLRRFVIVGTRAMAKGKLPLNDLAGGAGRMDVLIRALMSSILTSHGIRKDVEFTMVLLGGPGPARRIKFVSNELKGIHAEERAVAGKVAAVIKEPIPPRGHWIERSPGIYDGGGDLDMTLDDWNCPTVRLEADSQNLYSGVLPSDFSIEDIGFILGDDKTLECERGIPRSLGKNWLQGHTCIAIVHFLLDEGVNLEI
;
A
#
# COMPACT_ATOMS: atom_id res chain seq x y z
N MET A 1 12.20 -19.00 -2.00
CA MET A 1 11.01 -18.18 -1.68
C MET A 1 11.45 -16.73 -1.78
N ILE A 2 10.77 -15.89 -2.56
CA ILE A 2 11.08 -14.45 -2.59
C ILE A 2 10.37 -13.85 -1.38
N TYR A 3 11.13 -13.27 -0.46
CA TYR A 3 10.58 -12.56 0.70
C TYR A 3 9.80 -11.34 0.23
N LEU A 4 8.63 -11.07 0.84
CA LEU A 4 7.70 -10.05 0.37
C LEU A 4 7.28 -9.11 1.50
N ARG A 5 7.60 -7.83 1.33
CA ARG A 5 7.06 -6.73 2.12
C ARG A 5 5.72 -6.34 1.51
N ARG A 6 4.64 -6.66 2.21
CA ARG A 6 3.28 -6.34 1.75
C ARG A 6 2.80 -5.07 2.42
N PHE A 7 2.25 -4.16 1.63
CA PHE A 7 1.61 -2.95 2.11
C PHE A 7 0.21 -2.86 1.54
N VAL A 8 -0.77 -2.54 2.38
CA VAL A 8 -2.11 -2.18 1.94
C VAL A 8 -2.44 -0.80 2.46
N ILE A 9 -2.92 0.08 1.57
CA ILE A 9 -3.46 1.38 1.94
C ILE A 9 -4.95 1.45 1.60
N VAL A 10 -5.75 1.88 2.57
CA VAL A 10 -7.19 2.05 2.41
C VAL A 10 -7.50 3.51 2.08
N GLY A 11 -7.92 3.76 0.85
CA GLY A 11 -8.44 5.04 0.40
C GLY A 11 -9.94 5.14 0.65
N THR A 12 -10.30 5.71 1.80
CA THR A 12 -11.69 5.91 2.25
C THR A 12 -12.53 6.67 1.25
N ARG A 13 -11.93 7.68 0.60
CA ARG A 13 -12.61 8.53 -0.39
C ARG A 13 -12.07 8.38 -1.80
N ALA A 14 -11.00 7.62 -1.99
CA ALA A 14 -10.32 7.47 -3.26
C ALA A 14 -11.23 6.79 -4.28
N MET A 15 -11.46 7.43 -5.42
CA MET A 15 -12.43 6.97 -6.41
C MET A 15 -12.07 5.57 -6.97
N ALA A 16 -13.02 4.63 -6.92
CA ALA A 16 -12.81 3.25 -7.37
C ALA A 16 -13.08 3.03 -8.88
N LYS A 17 -13.67 4.00 -9.58
CA LYS A 17 -14.02 3.87 -10.99
C LYS A 17 -14.14 5.21 -11.71
N GLY A 18 -14.01 5.19 -13.03
CA GLY A 18 -14.28 6.33 -13.91
C GLY A 18 -13.02 7.05 -14.37
N LYS A 19 -13.16 8.30 -14.80
CA LYS A 19 -12.04 9.11 -15.30
C LYS A 19 -11.36 9.85 -14.15
N LEU A 20 -10.15 9.44 -13.79
CA LEU A 20 -9.35 10.11 -12.75
C LEU A 20 -9.04 11.57 -13.14
N PRO A 21 -9.37 12.58 -12.31
CA PRO A 21 -8.97 13.96 -12.55
C PRO A 21 -7.49 14.15 -12.17
N LEU A 22 -6.58 13.91 -13.12
CA LEU A 22 -5.12 13.99 -12.91
C LEU A 22 -4.63 15.39 -12.49
N ASN A 23 -5.43 16.43 -12.65
CA ASN A 23 -5.15 17.80 -12.20
C ASN A 23 -5.75 18.11 -10.82
N ASP A 24 -6.46 17.17 -10.19
CA ASP A 24 -7.11 17.33 -8.89
C ASP A 24 -7.14 16.00 -8.10
N LEU A 25 -5.94 15.43 -7.87
CA LEU A 25 -5.78 14.16 -7.16
C LEU A 25 -6.18 14.24 -5.68
N ALA A 26 -6.03 15.42 -5.05
CA ALA A 26 -6.35 15.64 -3.65
C ALA A 26 -7.85 15.89 -3.42
N GLY A 27 -8.49 16.70 -4.27
CA GLY A 27 -9.90 17.04 -4.15
C GLY A 27 -10.79 16.02 -4.86
N GLY A 28 -11.01 16.24 -6.15
CA GLY A 28 -11.95 15.49 -6.99
C GLY A 28 -11.69 14.00 -7.12
N ALA A 29 -10.45 13.54 -6.95
CA ALA A 29 -10.13 12.11 -6.92
C ALA A 29 -10.23 11.45 -5.53
N GLY A 30 -10.54 12.23 -4.49
CA GLY A 30 -10.72 11.72 -3.13
C GLY A 30 -9.43 11.30 -2.44
N ARG A 31 -8.45 12.20 -2.39
CA ARG A 31 -7.11 11.96 -1.81
C ARG A 31 -6.30 10.84 -2.47
N MET A 32 -6.47 10.65 -3.78
CA MET A 32 -5.65 9.73 -4.56
C MET A 32 -4.15 10.09 -4.47
N ASP A 33 -3.81 11.37 -4.28
CA ASP A 33 -2.44 11.86 -4.02
C ASP A 33 -1.75 11.16 -2.84
N VAL A 34 -2.51 10.80 -1.80
CA VAL A 34 -1.99 10.05 -0.63
C VAL A 34 -1.60 8.63 -1.03
N LEU A 35 -2.47 7.94 -1.77
CA LEU A 35 -2.26 6.56 -2.21
C LEU A 35 -1.11 6.46 -3.22
N ILE A 36 -1.01 7.41 -4.15
CA ILE A 36 0.08 7.45 -5.13
C ILE A 36 1.42 7.65 -4.44
N ARG A 37 1.53 8.60 -3.50
CA ARG A 37 2.77 8.79 -2.73
C ARG A 37 3.11 7.55 -1.90
N ALA A 38 2.12 6.90 -1.31
CA ALA A 38 2.33 5.64 -0.58
C ALA A 38 2.88 4.53 -1.50
N LEU A 39 2.31 4.35 -2.71
CA LEU A 39 2.83 3.43 -3.71
C LEU A 39 4.27 3.79 -4.09
N MET A 40 4.54 5.06 -4.42
CA MET A 40 5.87 5.51 -4.79
C MET A 40 6.90 5.25 -3.69
N SER A 41 6.60 5.60 -2.43
CA SER A 41 7.47 5.32 -1.29
C SER A 41 7.64 3.82 -1.02
N SER A 42 6.66 2.99 -1.39
CA SER A 42 6.76 1.54 -1.21
C SER A 42 7.71 0.88 -2.20
N ILE A 43 7.77 1.34 -3.46
CA ILE A 43 8.51 0.64 -4.52
C ILE A 43 9.79 1.33 -4.96
N LEU A 44 9.88 2.67 -4.93
CA LEU A 44 10.98 3.39 -5.56
C LEU A 44 12.23 3.44 -4.69
N THR A 45 13.39 3.30 -5.33
CA THR A 45 14.72 3.62 -4.78
C THR A 45 15.41 4.63 -5.69
N SER A 46 16.59 5.12 -5.30
CA SER A 46 17.34 6.10 -6.09
C SER A 46 17.70 5.62 -7.50
N HIS A 47 17.91 4.31 -7.69
CA HIS A 47 18.37 3.72 -8.95
C HIS A 47 17.43 2.63 -9.49
N GLY A 48 16.18 2.59 -9.01
CA GLY A 48 15.21 1.63 -9.54
C GLY A 48 14.03 1.37 -8.62
N ILE A 49 13.66 0.10 -8.54
CA ILE A 49 12.47 -0.38 -7.84
C ILE A 49 12.88 -1.58 -6.97
N ARG A 50 12.45 -1.58 -5.70
CA ARG A 50 12.54 -2.74 -4.79
C ARG A 50 11.89 -3.95 -5.45
N LYS A 51 12.46 -5.15 -5.33
CA LYS A 51 11.97 -6.36 -6.04
C LYS A 51 11.17 -7.31 -5.14
N ASP A 52 10.97 -6.91 -3.90
CA ASP A 52 10.43 -7.66 -2.78
C ASP A 52 9.22 -6.95 -2.19
N VAL A 53 8.43 -6.22 -3.00
CA VAL A 53 7.28 -5.43 -2.54
C VAL A 53 6.01 -5.81 -3.29
N GLU A 54 4.95 -6.05 -2.53
CA GLU A 54 3.58 -6.07 -3.02
C GLU A 54 2.81 -4.94 -2.36
N PHE A 55 2.25 -4.04 -3.18
CA PHE A 55 1.48 -2.91 -2.69
C PHE A 55 0.04 -3.02 -3.17
N THR A 56 -0.93 -2.89 -2.27
CA THR A 56 -2.35 -2.92 -2.61
C THR A 56 -3.04 -1.62 -2.21
N MET A 57 -3.75 -1.01 -3.16
CA MET A 57 -4.71 0.07 -2.89
C MET A 57 -6.10 -0.51 -2.76
N VAL A 58 -6.78 -0.23 -1.65
CA VAL A 58 -8.23 -0.48 -1.50
C VAL A 58 -8.96 0.84 -1.70
N LEU A 59 -9.73 0.95 -2.78
CA LEU A 59 -10.44 2.15 -3.19
C LEU A 59 -11.92 2.02 -2.80
N LEU A 60 -12.37 2.85 -1.85
CA LEU A 60 -13.74 2.81 -1.30
C LEU A 60 -14.62 3.97 -1.79
N GLY A 61 -14.04 4.92 -2.51
CA GLY A 61 -14.72 6.16 -2.90
C GLY A 61 -15.55 6.07 -4.18
N GLY A 62 -16.53 6.96 -4.27
CA GLY A 62 -17.41 7.10 -5.42
C GLY A 62 -18.56 6.07 -5.44
N PRO A 63 -19.43 6.11 -6.46
CA PRO A 63 -20.56 5.21 -6.54
C PRO A 63 -20.12 3.80 -6.99
N GLY A 64 -20.70 2.75 -6.42
CA GLY A 64 -20.47 1.36 -6.82
C GLY A 64 -19.58 0.58 -5.85
N PRO A 65 -19.12 -0.62 -6.26
CA PRO A 65 -18.36 -1.49 -5.36
C PRO A 65 -16.91 -1.01 -5.19
N ALA A 66 -16.32 -1.41 -4.07
CA ALA A 66 -14.89 -1.22 -3.82
C ALA A 66 -14.03 -1.93 -4.86
N ARG A 67 -12.88 -1.31 -5.17
CA ARG A 67 -11.85 -1.89 -6.05
C ARG A 67 -10.55 -2.04 -5.30
N ARG A 68 -9.86 -3.14 -5.54
CA ARG A 68 -8.47 -3.36 -5.14
C ARG A 68 -7.56 -3.24 -6.35
N ILE A 69 -6.43 -2.56 -6.21
CA ILE A 69 -5.37 -2.50 -7.22
C ILE A 69 -4.08 -2.96 -6.58
N LYS A 70 -3.49 -4.04 -7.10
CA LYS A 70 -2.28 -4.66 -6.60
C LYS A 70 -1.11 -4.41 -7.55
N PHE A 71 0.03 -4.04 -6.97
CA PHE A 71 1.28 -3.75 -7.66
C PHE A 71 2.34 -4.73 -7.17
N VAL A 72 2.90 -5.53 -8.07
CA VAL A 72 3.93 -6.53 -7.77
C VAL A 72 5.27 -6.06 -8.32
N SER A 73 6.16 -5.61 -7.44
CA SER A 73 7.26 -4.71 -7.80
C SER A 73 8.35 -5.33 -8.68
N ASN A 74 8.54 -6.64 -8.63
CA ASN A 74 9.45 -7.36 -9.52
C ASN A 74 8.92 -7.52 -10.95
N GLU A 75 7.61 -7.37 -11.17
CA GLU A 75 6.95 -7.47 -12.47
C GLU A 75 6.70 -6.11 -13.14
N LEU A 76 6.72 -5.02 -12.35
CA LEU A 76 6.42 -3.66 -12.82
C LEU A 76 7.33 -3.21 -13.98
N LYS A 77 6.70 -2.64 -15.01
CA LYS A 77 7.38 -1.99 -16.14
C LYS A 77 6.82 -0.59 -16.40
N GLY A 78 7.72 0.34 -16.76
CA GLY A 78 7.35 1.70 -17.17
C GLY A 78 6.72 2.53 -16.04
N ILE A 79 7.23 2.37 -14.82
CA ILE A 79 6.95 3.26 -13.69
C ILE A 79 8.02 4.35 -13.69
N HIS A 80 7.59 5.61 -13.63
CA HIS A 80 8.46 6.77 -13.53
C HIS A 80 8.33 7.39 -12.14
N ALA A 81 9.43 7.94 -11.61
CA ALA A 81 9.48 8.58 -10.29
C ALA A 81 8.82 9.98 -10.30
N GLU A 82 7.60 10.06 -10.81
CA GLU A 82 6.82 11.29 -10.97
C GLU A 82 5.34 10.96 -10.67
N GLU A 83 4.72 11.77 -9.80
CA GLU A 83 3.41 11.46 -9.21
C GLU A 83 2.30 11.34 -10.26
N ARG A 84 2.25 12.24 -11.24
CA ARG A 84 1.24 12.25 -12.30
C ARG A 84 1.39 11.05 -13.23
N ALA A 85 2.61 10.61 -13.54
CA ALA A 85 2.87 9.41 -14.34
C ALA A 85 2.37 8.14 -13.64
N VAL A 86 2.61 8.01 -12.33
CA VAL A 86 2.08 6.90 -11.52
C VAL A 86 0.56 6.99 -11.41
N ALA A 87 0.01 8.18 -11.18
CA ALA A 87 -1.44 8.41 -11.19
C ALA A 87 -2.06 8.05 -12.55
N GLY A 88 -1.35 8.27 -13.66
CA GLY A 88 -1.76 7.85 -14.99
C GLY A 88 -1.93 6.32 -15.14
N LYS A 89 -1.09 5.53 -14.47
CA LYS A 89 -1.24 4.06 -14.42
C LYS A 89 -2.50 3.67 -13.65
N VAL A 90 -2.75 4.28 -12.50
CA VAL A 90 -3.98 4.07 -11.72
C VAL A 90 -5.21 4.50 -12.51
N ALA A 91 -5.14 5.64 -13.21
CA ALA A 91 -6.21 6.13 -14.07
C ALA A 91 -6.58 5.13 -15.17
N ALA A 92 -5.57 4.49 -15.78
CA ALA A 92 -5.79 3.46 -16.80
C ALA A 92 -6.54 2.24 -16.22
N VAL A 93 -6.22 1.84 -14.99
CA VAL A 93 -6.91 0.74 -14.30
C VAL A 93 -8.35 1.11 -13.97
N ILE A 94 -8.59 2.24 -13.27
CA ILE A 94 -9.93 2.56 -12.75
C ILE A 94 -10.94 2.94 -13.85
N LYS A 95 -10.47 3.22 -15.05
CA LYS A 95 -11.31 3.41 -16.24
C LYS A 95 -11.98 2.11 -16.69
N GLU A 96 -11.33 0.97 -16.44
CA GLU A 96 -11.84 -0.34 -16.82
C GLU A 96 -12.97 -0.82 -15.90
N PRO A 97 -13.86 -1.71 -16.37
CA PRO A 97 -14.85 -2.37 -15.52
C PRO A 97 -14.20 -3.13 -14.36
N ILE A 98 -14.79 -3.02 -13.17
CA ILE A 98 -14.33 -3.71 -11.96
C ILE A 98 -14.53 -5.22 -12.16
N PRO A 99 -13.48 -6.06 -12.02
CA PRO A 99 -13.62 -7.50 -12.10
C PRO A 99 -14.49 -8.07 -10.95
N PRO A 100 -15.06 -9.27 -11.10
CA PRO A 100 -15.76 -9.93 -10.00
C PRO A 100 -14.87 -10.09 -8.76
N ARG A 101 -15.49 -10.12 -7.57
CA ARG A 101 -14.76 -10.40 -6.31
C ARG A 101 -14.04 -11.75 -6.42
N GLY A 102 -12.81 -11.82 -5.91
CA GLY A 102 -12.00 -13.05 -5.90
C GLY A 102 -11.16 -13.29 -7.15
N HIS A 103 -11.23 -12.40 -8.14
CA HIS A 103 -10.44 -12.52 -9.36
C HIS A 103 -9.53 -11.31 -9.54
N TRP A 104 -8.24 -11.57 -9.74
CA TRP A 104 -7.26 -10.59 -10.17
C TRP A 104 -7.15 -10.60 -11.70
N ILE A 105 -7.28 -9.43 -12.33
CA ILE A 105 -7.03 -9.24 -13.76
C ILE A 105 -5.77 -8.39 -13.91
N GLU A 106 -4.79 -8.87 -14.68
CA GLU A 106 -3.63 -8.07 -15.03
C GLU A 106 -4.02 -7.00 -16.06
N ARG A 107 -3.76 -5.73 -15.75
CA ARG A 107 -4.03 -4.58 -16.63
C ARG A 107 -2.78 -4.13 -17.39
N SER A 108 -1.63 -4.31 -16.78
CA SER A 108 -0.31 -4.08 -17.35
C SER A 108 0.74 -4.82 -16.51
N PRO A 109 1.98 -5.03 -16.98
CA PRO A 109 2.99 -5.79 -16.25
C PRO A 109 3.10 -5.39 -14.78
N GLY A 110 2.78 -6.34 -13.89
CA GLY A 110 2.83 -6.17 -12.43
C GLY A 110 1.73 -5.30 -11.82
N ILE A 111 0.69 -4.92 -12.58
CA ILE A 111 -0.47 -4.14 -12.10
C ILE A 111 -1.73 -4.95 -12.34
N TYR A 112 -2.37 -5.34 -11.24
CA TYR A 112 -3.57 -6.16 -11.22
C TYR A 112 -4.71 -5.39 -10.56
N ASP A 113 -5.95 -5.64 -10.95
CA ASP A 113 -7.12 -5.17 -10.22
C ASP A 113 -8.16 -6.25 -9.99
N GLY A 114 -9.02 -6.02 -9.02
CA GLY A 114 -10.10 -6.93 -8.65
C GLY A 114 -11.14 -6.23 -7.80
N GLY A 115 -12.35 -6.79 -7.74
CA GLY A 115 -13.33 -6.41 -6.72
C GLY A 115 -12.88 -6.88 -5.33
N GLY A 116 -13.32 -6.18 -4.29
CA GLY A 116 -13.07 -6.57 -2.89
C GLY A 116 -12.66 -5.40 -2.00
N ASP A 117 -12.39 -5.70 -0.74
CA ASP A 117 -12.14 -4.78 0.35
C ASP A 117 -10.86 -5.15 1.12
N LEU A 118 -10.62 -4.50 2.25
CA LEU A 118 -9.44 -4.76 3.09
C LEU A 118 -9.41 -6.22 3.56
N ASP A 119 -10.51 -6.75 4.10
CA ASP A 119 -10.54 -8.13 4.61
C ASP A 119 -10.15 -9.14 3.52
N MET A 120 -10.72 -8.99 2.32
CA MET A 120 -10.35 -9.85 1.20
C MET A 120 -8.87 -9.72 0.81
N THR A 121 -8.28 -8.54 0.99
CA THR A 121 -6.83 -8.34 0.78
C THR A 121 -6.01 -9.06 1.83
N LEU A 122 -6.44 -9.02 3.09
CA LEU A 122 -5.73 -9.67 4.19
C LEU A 122 -5.90 -11.19 4.18
N ASP A 123 -7.01 -11.70 3.67
CA ASP A 123 -7.24 -13.13 3.49
C ASP A 123 -6.36 -13.73 2.38
N ASP A 124 -5.94 -12.90 1.41
CA ASP A 124 -4.94 -13.28 0.41
C ASP A 124 -3.51 -13.36 1.01
N TRP A 125 -3.29 -12.85 2.23
CA TRP A 125 -1.98 -12.81 2.89
C TRP A 125 -1.81 -13.96 3.88
N ASN A 126 -0.75 -14.74 3.71
CA ASN A 126 -0.34 -15.78 4.66
C ASN A 126 0.92 -15.35 5.44
N CYS A 127 0.87 -14.20 6.10
CA CYS A 127 1.98 -13.67 6.87
C CYS A 127 1.53 -12.84 8.09
N PRO A 128 2.41 -12.64 9.10
CA PRO A 128 2.16 -11.68 10.16
C PRO A 128 1.82 -10.30 9.57
N THR A 129 0.81 -9.66 10.13
CA THR A 129 0.31 -8.37 9.64
C THR A 129 0.27 -7.37 10.77
N VAL A 130 0.90 -6.22 10.55
CA VAL A 130 0.97 -5.08 11.46
C VAL A 130 0.00 -4.01 10.99
N ARG A 131 -0.83 -3.50 11.90
CA ARG A 131 -1.65 -2.30 11.68
C ARG A 131 -0.93 -1.09 12.22
N LEU A 132 -0.58 -0.14 11.34
CA LEU A 132 0.13 1.06 11.78
C LEU A 132 -0.85 2.05 12.41
N GLU A 133 -0.67 2.28 13.71
CA GLU A 133 -1.59 3.07 14.55
C GLU A 133 -0.82 3.89 15.56
N ALA A 134 -0.97 5.23 15.51
CA ALA A 134 -0.14 6.17 16.25
C ALA A 134 -0.18 5.97 17.78
N ASP A 135 -1.36 5.64 18.32
CA ASP A 135 -1.61 5.55 19.77
C ASP A 135 -1.33 4.16 20.37
N SER A 136 -0.68 3.27 19.61
CA SER A 136 -0.35 1.91 20.03
C SER A 136 1.11 1.77 20.52
N GLN A 137 1.50 0.57 20.96
CA GLN A 137 2.88 0.28 21.36
C GLN A 137 3.85 0.47 20.18
N ASN A 138 5.09 0.84 20.48
CA ASN A 138 6.08 1.10 19.43
C ASN A 138 6.37 -0.18 18.63
N LEU A 139 6.52 -0.05 17.31
CA LEU A 139 6.84 -1.15 16.42
C LEU A 139 8.25 -1.72 16.67
N TYR A 140 9.16 -0.94 17.23
CA TYR A 140 10.57 -1.31 17.34
C TYR A 140 11.12 -1.08 18.74
N SER A 141 12.06 -1.94 19.15
CA SER A 141 12.70 -1.94 20.47
C SER A 141 14.10 -1.31 20.51
N GLY A 142 14.59 -0.82 19.36
CA GLY A 142 15.83 -0.01 19.28
C GLY A 142 17.14 -0.80 19.21
N VAL A 143 17.10 -2.13 19.13
CA VAL A 143 18.30 -2.97 18.93
C VAL A 143 18.35 -3.49 17.50
N LEU A 144 19.47 -3.23 16.82
CA LEU A 144 19.81 -3.82 15.53
C LEU A 144 20.38 -5.24 15.75
N PRO A 145 19.70 -6.31 15.35
CA PRO A 145 20.25 -7.67 15.37
C PRO A 145 21.42 -7.79 14.39
N SER A 146 22.44 -8.56 14.79
CA SER A 146 23.61 -8.84 13.96
C SER A 146 23.34 -9.88 12.86
N ASP A 147 22.28 -10.66 12.98
CA ASP A 147 21.78 -11.62 12.00
C ASP A 147 20.24 -11.64 12.07
N PHE A 148 19.56 -11.13 11.05
CA PHE A 148 18.11 -11.23 10.94
C PHE A 148 17.72 -11.73 9.54
N SER A 149 16.69 -12.57 9.48
CA SER A 149 16.03 -12.92 8.25
C SER A 149 14.77 -12.07 8.10
N ILE A 150 14.65 -11.35 6.99
CA ILE A 150 13.39 -10.71 6.59
C ILE A 150 12.41 -11.84 6.28
N GLU A 151 11.33 -11.96 7.05
CA GLU A 151 10.20 -12.84 6.74
C GLU A 151 9.15 -12.09 5.90
N ASP A 152 8.24 -12.82 5.27
CA ASP A 152 7.04 -12.20 4.66
C ASP A 152 6.27 -11.47 5.75
N ILE A 153 5.93 -10.20 5.53
CA ILE A 153 5.24 -9.37 6.51
C ILE A 153 4.31 -8.37 5.82
N GLY A 154 3.14 -8.14 6.41
CA GLY A 154 2.12 -7.22 5.94
C GLY A 154 2.00 -5.97 6.81
N PHE A 155 1.72 -4.83 6.19
CA PHE A 155 1.44 -3.56 6.87
C PHE A 155 0.14 -2.95 6.36
N ILE A 156 -0.73 -2.56 7.28
CA ILE A 156 -2.01 -1.90 7.01
C ILE A 156 -1.87 -0.40 7.31
N LEU A 157 -2.28 0.43 6.35
CA LEU A 157 -2.29 1.88 6.44
C LEU A 157 -3.66 2.46 6.05
N GLY A 158 -4.04 3.55 6.71
CA GLY A 158 -5.16 4.42 6.30
C GLY A 158 -4.69 5.55 5.38
N ASP A 159 -5.66 6.24 4.76
CA ASP A 159 -5.44 7.48 4.02
C ASP A 159 -5.35 8.68 4.98
N ASP A 160 -6.15 9.73 4.76
CA ASP A 160 -6.25 10.89 5.65
C ASP A 160 -7.41 10.81 6.63
N LYS A 161 -8.12 9.67 6.66
CA LYS A 161 -9.18 9.36 7.64
C LYS A 161 -8.72 8.25 8.58
N THR A 162 -9.33 8.22 9.76
CA THR A 162 -9.17 7.10 10.69
C THR A 162 -9.63 5.82 9.99
N LEU A 163 -8.77 4.82 9.99
CA LEU A 163 -9.08 3.49 9.48
C LEU A 163 -9.66 2.64 10.61
N GLU A 164 -10.93 2.30 10.50
CA GLU A 164 -11.56 1.30 11.38
C GLU A 164 -11.16 -0.09 10.89
N CYS A 165 -10.25 -0.74 11.63
CA CYS A 165 -9.79 -2.08 11.32
C CYS A 165 -9.33 -2.75 12.62
N GLU A 166 -9.83 -3.94 12.91
CA GLU A 166 -9.36 -4.74 14.07
C GLU A 166 -8.32 -5.80 13.69
N ARG A 167 -8.15 -6.06 12.39
CA ARG A 167 -7.17 -7.00 11.86
C ARG A 167 -5.74 -6.46 12.01
N GLY A 168 -4.80 -7.39 12.16
CA GLY A 168 -3.40 -7.09 12.35
C GLY A 168 -3.06 -6.60 13.75
N ILE A 169 -1.77 -6.59 14.05
CA ILE A 169 -1.26 -6.22 15.37
C ILE A 169 -0.99 -4.71 15.40
N PRO A 170 -1.63 -3.93 16.29
CA PRO A 170 -1.46 -2.49 16.31
C PRO A 170 -0.06 -2.11 16.80
N ARG A 171 0.67 -1.36 15.98
CA ARG A 171 1.98 -0.79 16.32
C ARG A 171 2.16 0.63 15.79
N SER A 172 2.90 1.43 16.56
CA SER A 172 3.19 2.83 16.30
C SER A 172 4.60 3.01 15.75
N LEU A 173 4.80 4.02 14.91
CA LEU A 173 6.13 4.48 14.46
C LEU A 173 6.60 5.72 15.23
N GLY A 174 5.86 6.12 16.26
CA GLY A 174 6.14 7.29 17.07
C GLY A 174 4.88 8.07 17.44
N LYS A 175 5.05 9.09 18.28
CA LYS A 175 3.94 9.88 18.86
C LYS A 175 3.20 10.78 17.87
N ASN A 176 3.76 10.99 16.69
CA ASN A 176 3.18 11.88 15.68
C ASN A 176 2.34 11.09 14.69
N TRP A 177 1.24 11.69 14.26
CA TRP A 177 0.44 11.16 13.15
C TRP A 177 1.15 11.46 11.83
N LEU A 178 1.80 10.44 11.28
CA LEU A 178 2.56 10.52 10.04
C LEU A 178 1.66 10.20 8.83
N GLN A 179 2.00 10.77 7.68
CA GLN A 179 1.36 10.36 6.42
C GLN A 179 1.81 8.95 6.03
N GLY A 180 0.92 8.15 5.44
CA GLY A 180 1.20 6.75 5.13
C GLY A 180 2.47 6.52 4.32
N HIS A 181 2.81 7.41 3.38
CA HIS A 181 4.04 7.31 2.61
C HIS A 181 5.32 7.46 3.48
N THR A 182 5.27 8.30 4.52
CA THR A 182 6.35 8.44 5.50
C THR A 182 6.44 7.20 6.38
N CYS A 183 5.30 6.65 6.81
CA CYS A 183 5.26 5.39 7.56
C CYS A 183 5.94 4.26 6.77
N ILE A 184 5.63 4.14 5.48
CA ILE A 184 6.25 3.15 4.59
C ILE A 184 7.76 3.36 4.49
N ALA A 185 8.22 4.61 4.36
CA ALA A 185 9.65 4.91 4.31
C ALA A 185 10.38 4.50 5.60
N ILE A 186 9.77 4.74 6.77
CA ILE A 186 10.31 4.32 8.07
C ILE A 186 10.32 2.80 8.19
N VAL A 187 9.22 2.12 7.84
CA VAL A 187 9.16 0.65 7.85
C VAL A 187 10.25 0.06 6.96
N HIS A 188 10.45 0.60 5.77
CA HIS A 188 11.54 0.18 4.90
C HIS A 188 12.90 0.38 5.54
N PHE A 189 13.15 1.52 6.18
CA PHE A 189 14.38 1.77 6.92
C PHE A 189 14.58 0.73 8.03
N LEU A 190 13.56 0.48 8.86
CA LEU A 190 13.63 -0.50 9.94
C LEU A 190 13.94 -1.91 9.41
N LEU A 191 13.28 -2.33 8.33
CA LEU A 191 13.49 -3.63 7.70
C LEU A 191 14.85 -3.74 6.99
N ASP A 192 15.34 -2.66 6.37
CA ASP A 192 16.63 -2.64 5.68
C ASP A 192 17.80 -2.68 6.69
N GLU A 193 17.66 -1.99 7.81
CA GLU A 193 18.63 -2.00 8.91
C GLU A 193 18.48 -3.23 9.83
N GLY A 194 17.40 -3.99 9.65
CA GLY A 194 17.15 -5.20 10.41
C GLY A 194 16.60 -5.02 11.80
N VAL A 195 16.14 -3.83 12.16
CA VAL A 195 15.57 -3.55 13.48
C VAL A 195 14.52 -4.59 13.83
N ASN A 196 14.66 -5.19 15.02
CA ASN A 196 13.68 -6.14 15.52
C ASN A 196 12.31 -5.47 15.67
N LEU A 197 11.32 -6.03 14.97
CA LEU A 197 9.94 -5.59 15.09
C LEU A 197 9.30 -6.31 16.28
N GLU A 198 8.62 -5.55 17.13
CA GLU A 198 7.77 -6.09 18.19
C GLU A 198 6.43 -6.49 17.55
N ILE A 199 6.25 -7.76 17.18
CA ILE A 199 5.02 -8.29 16.55
C ILE A 199 4.24 -9.09 17.60
#